data_AF-A0A0S9P0P4-F1
#
_entry.id   AF-A0A0S9P0P4-F1
#
_cell.length_a   1.000
_cell.length_b   1.000
_cell.length_c   1.000
_cell.angle_alpha   90.00
_cell.angle_beta   90.00
_cell.angle_gamma   90.00
#
_symmetry.space_group_name_H-M   'P 1'
#
loop_
_entity.id
_entity.type
_entity.pdbx_description
1 polymer ?
#
loop_
_entity_poly.entity_id
_entity_poly.type
_entity_poly.pdbx_seq_one_letter_code
_entity_poly.pdbx_strand_id
1 'polypeptide(L)'
;MGDYALEGPRWGTGAAGTGGGTVTWAVDGTIPTGFVSLLQAAFATWAAAADIAFQQVAATANAQIDFTLGGIDGLGKTLGYATYSYSGQRMQSAEVTFDSGEGWHASGARIVGTQNVDLSLVALHEIGHALGLDHYDAKPEVMNAILDRGITTLAAGDIAGIQALYGAPPAPVVAAAAQTSPVAGTAVTAVYRFYDTRTGDHFYTTSTAEKAQIEKTLPWFTYEGTPWAAPAQGADTVDVFRFFDTASNAHFFTTSVAERDQVVKTAPTYTYEGVAFEAYADAGAPGGLTLERFYNTQTGQHHFAGSAEEANGINHGAAGPGWVDEGKAFTVHLPTDAMIFA
;
A
#
# COMPACT_ATOMS: atom_id res chain seq x y z
N MET A 1 -8.39 -6.06 -28.54
CA MET A 1 -7.50 -4.90 -28.67
C MET A 1 -8.13 -3.84 -27.80
N GLY A 2 -7.47 -3.41 -26.73
CA GLY A 2 -8.04 -2.47 -25.77
C GLY A 2 -8.12 -1.07 -26.37
N ASP A 3 -9.21 -0.36 -26.09
CA ASP A 3 -9.47 0.98 -26.58
C ASP A 3 -8.84 2.01 -25.61
N TYR A 4 -7.56 2.36 -25.82
CA TYR A 4 -6.85 3.41 -25.05
C TYR A 4 -5.82 4.10 -25.95
N ALA A 5 -5.49 5.37 -25.65
CA ALA A 5 -4.47 6.16 -26.33
C ALA A 5 -3.24 6.36 -25.42
N LEU A 6 -2.05 6.28 -25.98
CA LEU A 6 -0.77 6.44 -25.27
C LEU A 6 -0.03 7.63 -25.86
N GLU A 7 0.53 8.49 -25.00
CA GLU A 7 1.45 9.56 -25.40
C GLU A 7 2.78 8.98 -25.92
N GLY A 8 3.13 7.76 -25.47
CA GLY A 8 4.27 6.99 -25.94
C GLY A 8 5.47 6.87 -24.98
N PRO A 9 5.87 7.91 -24.20
CA PRO A 9 6.95 7.77 -23.23
C PRO A 9 6.48 7.20 -21.90
N ARG A 10 7.36 6.48 -21.20
CA ARG A 10 7.08 5.85 -19.90
C ARG A 10 8.24 5.98 -18.92
N TRP A 11 7.97 5.74 -17.64
CA TRP A 11 9.01 5.59 -16.61
C TRP A 11 9.65 4.20 -16.64
N GLY A 12 10.89 4.11 -16.15
CA GLY A 12 11.68 2.88 -16.12
C GLY A 12 12.53 2.65 -17.38
N THR A 13 13.21 1.51 -17.42
CA THR A 13 14.14 1.13 -18.51
C THR A 13 13.66 -0.06 -19.36
N GLY A 14 12.55 -0.69 -18.96
CA GLY A 14 11.96 -1.84 -19.63
C GLY A 14 11.07 -1.47 -20.82
N ALA A 15 10.72 -2.48 -21.61
CA ALA A 15 9.78 -2.33 -22.74
C ALA A 15 8.35 -2.11 -22.23
N ALA A 16 7.48 -1.47 -23.02
CA ALA A 16 6.06 -1.31 -22.67
C ALA A 16 5.43 -2.64 -22.20
N GLY A 17 4.67 -2.60 -21.10
CA GLY A 17 4.08 -3.76 -20.45
C GLY A 17 4.94 -4.40 -19.35
N THR A 18 6.10 -3.83 -19.03
CA THR A 18 6.95 -4.23 -17.88
C THR A 18 7.00 -3.16 -16.80
N GLY A 19 7.34 -3.50 -15.56
CA GLY A 19 7.34 -2.56 -14.45
C GLY A 19 8.10 -1.24 -14.66
N GLY A 20 7.53 -0.15 -14.13
CA GLY A 20 8.05 1.21 -14.16
C GLY A 20 9.12 1.52 -13.11
N GLY A 21 9.25 0.65 -12.11
CA GLY A 21 10.08 0.89 -10.92
C GLY A 21 9.48 1.98 -10.02
N THR A 22 10.32 2.57 -9.17
CA THR A 22 9.92 3.67 -8.28
C THR A 22 10.12 5.01 -8.96
N VAL A 23 9.06 5.81 -9.04
CA VAL A 23 9.08 7.19 -9.53
C VAL A 23 8.99 8.15 -8.34
N THR A 24 9.94 9.08 -8.24
CA THR A 24 9.92 10.08 -7.17
C THR A 24 9.04 11.28 -7.54
N TRP A 25 8.33 11.82 -6.56
CA TRP A 25 7.51 13.03 -6.74
C TRP A 25 7.67 14.00 -5.58
N ALA A 26 7.44 15.29 -5.85
CA ALA A 26 7.45 16.33 -4.82
C ALA A 26 6.42 17.41 -5.12
N VAL A 27 6.09 18.18 -4.10
CA VAL A 27 5.29 19.40 -4.24
C VAL A 27 6.20 20.60 -4.03
N ASP A 28 5.98 21.67 -4.78
CA ASP A 28 6.66 22.93 -4.51
C ASP A 28 5.94 23.73 -3.39
N GLY A 29 6.48 24.90 -3.05
CA GLY A 29 5.95 25.74 -1.99
C GLY A 29 4.58 26.38 -2.27
N THR A 30 4.02 26.21 -3.47
CA THR A 30 2.71 26.75 -3.85
C THR A 30 1.57 25.79 -3.51
N ILE A 31 1.85 24.49 -3.40
CA ILE A 31 0.86 23.47 -3.05
C ILE A 31 0.57 23.52 -1.53
N PRO A 32 -0.71 23.68 -1.12
CA PRO A 32 -1.07 23.61 0.29
C PRO A 32 -0.80 22.22 0.89
N THR A 33 -0.32 22.17 2.13
CA THR A 33 -0.02 20.90 2.83
C THR A 33 -1.21 19.94 2.89
N GLY A 34 -2.43 20.48 2.99
CA GLY A 34 -3.67 19.70 2.97
C GLY A 34 -3.96 18.99 1.65
N PHE A 35 -3.26 19.30 0.56
CA PHE A 35 -3.44 18.64 -0.74
C PHE A 35 -2.54 17.41 -0.87
N VAL A 36 -1.50 17.29 -0.03
CA VAL A 36 -0.51 16.20 -0.13
C VAL A 36 -1.12 14.82 0.06
N SER A 37 -2.05 14.67 1.02
CA SER A 37 -2.75 13.40 1.26
C SER A 37 -3.63 12.97 0.07
N LEU A 38 -4.18 13.95 -0.66
CA LEU A 38 -4.95 13.71 -1.88
C LEU A 38 -4.04 13.23 -3.03
N LEU A 39 -2.85 13.81 -3.18
CA LEU A 39 -1.86 13.35 -4.17
C LEU A 39 -1.34 11.95 -3.84
N GLN A 40 -1.08 11.66 -2.57
CA GLN A 40 -0.71 10.31 -2.11
C GLN A 40 -1.79 9.28 -2.46
N ALA A 41 -3.07 9.61 -2.26
CA ALA A 41 -4.18 8.73 -2.61
C ALA A 41 -4.32 8.52 -4.14
N ALA A 42 -4.08 9.57 -4.94
CA ALA A 42 -4.10 9.45 -6.40
C ALA A 42 -2.97 8.56 -6.92
N PHE A 43 -1.74 8.72 -6.41
CA PHE A 43 -0.63 7.82 -6.72
C PHE A 43 -0.88 6.38 -6.28
N ALA A 44 -1.46 6.18 -5.09
CA ALA A 44 -1.84 4.84 -4.62
C ALA A 44 -2.86 4.17 -5.54
N THR A 45 -3.79 4.95 -6.10
CA THR A 45 -4.79 4.44 -7.06
C THR A 45 -4.11 3.95 -8.35
N TRP A 46 -3.14 4.69 -8.88
CA TRP A 46 -2.37 4.25 -10.06
C TRP A 46 -1.45 3.05 -9.76
N ALA A 47 -0.78 3.03 -8.61
CA ALA A 47 0.07 1.92 -8.19
C ALA A 47 -0.72 0.61 -7.98
N ALA A 48 -1.99 0.71 -7.57
CA ALA A 48 -2.87 -0.46 -7.47
C ALA A 48 -3.28 -1.03 -8.85
N ALA A 49 -3.13 -0.24 -9.92
CA ALA A 49 -3.57 -0.60 -11.27
C ALA A 49 -2.44 -1.02 -12.22
N ALA A 50 -1.17 -0.75 -11.88
CA ALA A 50 0.01 -1.06 -12.69
C ALA A 50 1.25 -1.43 -11.86
N ASP A 51 2.23 -2.11 -12.49
CA ASP A 51 3.54 -2.39 -11.88
C ASP A 51 4.43 -1.14 -11.84
N ILE A 52 4.08 -0.19 -10.98
CA ILE A 52 4.81 1.07 -10.78
C ILE A 52 4.62 1.54 -9.34
N ALA A 53 5.69 2.06 -8.75
CA ALA A 53 5.69 2.56 -7.37
C ALA A 53 5.99 4.06 -7.33
N PHE A 54 5.54 4.73 -6.27
CA PHE A 54 5.72 6.17 -6.09
C PHE A 54 6.30 6.50 -4.73
N GLN A 55 7.29 7.38 -4.70
CA GLN A 55 7.92 7.82 -3.47
C GLN A 55 7.90 9.36 -3.41
N GLN A 56 7.29 9.91 -2.36
CA GLN A 56 7.38 11.34 -2.12
C GLN A 56 8.78 11.70 -1.62
N VAL A 57 9.38 12.74 -2.19
CA VAL A 57 10.66 13.30 -1.75
C VAL A 57 10.48 14.76 -1.31
N ALA A 58 11.42 15.24 -0.49
CA ALA A 58 11.28 16.54 0.18
C ALA A 58 11.44 17.76 -0.74
N ALA A 59 12.09 17.62 -1.90
CA ALA A 59 12.40 18.73 -2.79
C ALA A 59 12.23 18.34 -4.26
N THR A 60 11.65 19.26 -5.04
CA THR A 60 11.41 19.12 -6.49
C THR A 60 12.69 18.88 -7.28
N ALA A 61 13.82 19.47 -6.87
CA ALA A 61 15.12 19.23 -7.48
C ALA A 61 15.57 17.75 -7.50
N ASN A 62 14.97 16.88 -6.66
CA ASN A 62 15.25 15.45 -6.58
C ASN A 62 14.07 14.58 -7.03
N ALA A 63 12.97 15.19 -7.48
CA ALA A 63 11.79 14.50 -7.94
C ALA A 63 11.80 14.31 -9.46
N GLN A 64 11.10 13.29 -9.90
CA GLN A 64 10.83 13.05 -11.32
C GLN A 64 9.51 13.66 -11.76
N ILE A 65 8.55 13.77 -10.84
CA ILE A 65 7.26 14.44 -11.04
C ILE A 65 7.11 15.57 -10.01
N ASP A 66 7.03 16.80 -10.50
CA ASP A 66 6.80 17.98 -9.66
C ASP A 66 5.34 18.41 -9.70
N PHE A 67 4.82 18.88 -8.57
CA PHE A 67 3.47 19.45 -8.46
C PHE A 67 3.53 20.92 -8.07
N THR A 68 2.81 21.73 -8.82
CA THR A 68 2.72 23.18 -8.64
C THR A 68 1.25 23.62 -8.69
N LEU A 69 0.93 24.63 -7.90
CA LEU A 69 -0.31 25.38 -7.97
C LEU A 69 -0.02 26.73 -8.65
N GLY A 70 -0.33 26.80 -9.94
CA GLY A 70 0.03 27.93 -10.81
C GLY A 70 -1.19 28.59 -11.42
N GLY A 71 -1.05 29.81 -11.95
CA GLY A 71 -2.12 30.42 -12.75
C GLY A 71 -2.10 29.86 -14.17
N ILE A 72 -3.22 29.28 -14.62
CA ILE A 72 -3.36 28.75 -15.99
C ILE A 72 -4.22 29.69 -16.83
N ASP A 73 -5.55 29.63 -16.70
CA ASP A 73 -6.46 30.40 -17.57
C ASP A 73 -7.74 30.90 -16.86
N GLY A 74 -7.82 30.66 -15.55
CA GLY A 74 -8.89 31.11 -14.69
C GLY A 74 -10.09 30.17 -14.67
N LEU A 75 -11.04 30.47 -13.79
CA LEU A 75 -12.14 29.58 -13.41
C LEU A 75 -12.87 28.86 -14.58
N GLY A 76 -12.96 27.53 -14.45
CA GLY A 76 -13.88 26.66 -15.17
C GLY A 76 -13.43 26.24 -16.57
N LYS A 77 -12.15 26.44 -16.91
CA LYS A 77 -11.57 26.03 -18.20
C LYS A 77 -10.58 24.88 -17.99
N THR A 78 -9.28 25.19 -17.94
CA THR A 78 -8.22 24.20 -17.75
C THR A 78 -8.01 24.01 -16.25
N LEU A 79 -8.45 22.88 -15.72
CA LEU A 79 -8.39 22.59 -14.28
C LEU A 79 -6.95 22.28 -13.82
N GLY A 80 -6.14 21.75 -14.73
CA GLY A 80 -4.73 21.45 -14.58
C GLY A 80 -4.15 21.02 -15.93
N TYR A 81 -2.83 20.84 -15.96
CA TYR A 81 -2.17 20.14 -17.05
C TYR A 81 -0.92 19.43 -16.53
N ALA A 82 -0.48 18.40 -17.25
CA ALA A 82 0.85 17.83 -17.12
C ALA A 82 1.73 18.20 -18.33
N THR A 83 2.99 18.55 -18.07
CA THR A 83 4.04 18.60 -19.08
C THR A 83 5.14 17.62 -18.73
N TYR A 84 5.90 17.17 -19.72
CA TYR A 84 6.98 16.22 -19.49
C TYR A 84 8.06 16.33 -20.56
N SER A 85 9.25 15.84 -20.22
CA SER A 85 10.35 15.66 -21.16
C SER A 85 10.73 14.19 -21.27
N TYR A 86 11.15 13.76 -22.45
CA TYR A 86 11.50 12.38 -22.72
C TYR A 86 12.71 12.26 -23.66
N SER A 87 13.39 11.12 -23.59
CA SER A 87 14.44 10.72 -24.53
C SER A 87 14.13 9.33 -25.07
N GLY A 88 13.96 9.22 -26.39
CA GLY A 88 13.40 8.01 -26.99
C GLY A 88 11.98 7.76 -26.51
N GLN A 89 11.72 6.62 -25.85
CA GLN A 89 10.43 6.31 -25.20
C GLN A 89 10.48 6.42 -23.66
N ARG A 90 11.48 7.10 -23.11
CA ARG A 90 11.70 7.17 -21.66
C ARG A 90 11.48 8.57 -21.11
N MET A 91 10.55 8.70 -20.17
CA MET A 91 10.33 9.91 -19.37
C MET A 91 11.61 10.31 -18.62
N GLN A 92 11.93 11.59 -18.65
CA GLN A 92 13.06 12.19 -17.93
C GLN A 92 12.57 13.06 -16.77
N SER A 93 11.51 13.84 -16.98
CA SER A 93 10.86 14.69 -15.98
C SER A 93 9.40 14.91 -16.36
N ALA A 94 8.55 15.15 -15.37
CA ALA A 94 7.19 15.65 -15.55
C ALA A 94 6.85 16.72 -14.52
N GLU A 95 5.94 17.61 -14.88
CA GLU A 95 5.41 18.67 -14.01
C GLU A 95 3.90 18.70 -14.18
N VAL A 96 3.17 18.63 -13.06
CA VAL A 96 1.73 18.77 -12.97
C VAL A 96 1.42 20.12 -12.35
N THR A 97 0.71 20.97 -13.11
CA THR A 97 0.21 22.26 -12.60
C THR A 97 -1.29 22.19 -12.42
N PHE A 98 -1.79 22.44 -11.21
CA PHE A 98 -3.21 22.71 -10.95
C PHE A 98 -3.50 24.20 -11.13
N ASP A 99 -4.65 24.55 -11.74
CA ASP A 99 -4.99 25.96 -11.88
C ASP A 99 -5.45 26.56 -10.55
N SER A 100 -4.64 27.46 -10.01
CA SER A 100 -4.98 28.31 -8.86
C SER A 100 -6.25 29.14 -9.08
N GLY A 101 -6.60 29.42 -10.35
CA GLY A 101 -7.81 30.13 -10.76
C GLY A 101 -9.12 29.43 -10.42
N GLU A 102 -9.09 28.12 -10.13
CA GLU A 102 -10.27 27.35 -9.72
C GLU A 102 -10.70 27.65 -8.27
N GLY A 103 -9.82 28.22 -7.45
CA GLY A 103 -10.14 28.54 -6.05
C GLY A 103 -10.31 27.29 -5.18
N TRP A 104 -9.36 26.34 -5.30
CA TRP A 104 -9.35 25.10 -4.52
C TRP A 104 -9.39 25.36 -3.01
N HIS A 105 -10.35 24.76 -2.31
CA HIS A 105 -10.54 24.91 -0.88
C HIS A 105 -11.08 23.62 -0.24
N ALA A 106 -10.90 23.49 1.06
CA ALA A 106 -11.43 22.36 1.80
C ALA A 106 -12.96 22.44 1.93
N SER A 107 -13.64 21.33 1.64
CA SER A 107 -15.07 21.12 1.84
C SER A 107 -15.26 19.76 2.51
N GLY A 108 -15.32 19.77 3.84
CA GLY A 108 -15.26 18.56 4.65
C GLY A 108 -13.94 17.82 4.46
N ALA A 109 -14.00 16.54 4.08
CA ALA A 109 -12.82 15.72 3.79
C ALA A 109 -12.29 15.86 2.35
N ARG A 110 -12.94 16.68 1.50
CA ARG A 110 -12.61 16.85 0.09
C ARG A 110 -11.93 18.20 -0.15
N ILE A 111 -11.15 18.29 -1.22
CA ILE A 111 -10.68 19.57 -1.76
C ILE A 111 -11.45 19.83 -3.05
N VAL A 112 -12.13 20.97 -3.12
CA VAL A 112 -12.99 21.30 -4.25
C VAL A 112 -12.69 22.69 -4.80
N GLY A 113 -12.88 22.88 -6.10
CA GLY A 113 -12.85 24.18 -6.74
C GLY A 113 -14.14 24.96 -6.49
N THR A 114 -14.16 26.23 -6.88
CA THR A 114 -15.33 27.12 -6.77
C THR A 114 -16.58 26.55 -7.46
N GLN A 115 -16.41 25.77 -8.52
CA GLN A 115 -17.50 25.09 -9.24
C GLN A 115 -17.83 23.68 -8.70
N ASN A 116 -17.32 23.35 -7.50
CA ASN A 116 -17.48 22.06 -6.83
C ASN A 116 -16.94 20.86 -7.65
N VAL A 117 -15.89 21.10 -8.45
CA VAL A 117 -15.07 20.04 -9.04
C VAL A 117 -14.15 19.49 -7.96
N ASP A 118 -13.97 18.18 -7.89
CA ASP A 118 -13.09 17.54 -6.92
C ASP A 118 -11.64 17.54 -7.43
N LEU A 119 -10.73 18.09 -6.63
CA LEU A 119 -9.30 18.11 -6.98
C LEU A 119 -8.73 16.69 -7.10
N SER A 120 -9.30 15.70 -6.40
CA SER A 120 -8.80 14.32 -6.46
C SER A 120 -8.96 13.72 -7.86
N LEU A 121 -10.03 14.09 -8.57
CA LEU A 121 -10.27 13.62 -9.93
C LEU A 121 -9.34 14.32 -10.93
N VAL A 122 -9.10 15.62 -10.74
CA VAL A 122 -8.12 16.37 -11.55
C VAL A 122 -6.71 15.81 -11.32
N ALA A 123 -6.31 15.57 -10.06
CA ALA A 123 -5.03 14.97 -9.74
C ALA A 123 -4.86 13.57 -10.35
N LEU A 124 -5.91 12.74 -10.31
CA LEU A 124 -5.86 11.40 -10.90
C LEU A 124 -5.66 11.48 -12.43
N HIS A 125 -6.34 12.41 -13.10
CA HIS A 125 -6.20 12.69 -14.53
C HIS A 125 -4.79 13.18 -14.90
N GLU A 126 -4.29 14.24 -14.25
CA GLU A 126 -2.98 14.81 -14.59
C GLU A 126 -1.82 13.84 -14.30
N ILE A 127 -1.95 13.03 -13.24
CA ILE A 127 -0.99 11.96 -12.98
C ILE A 127 -0.99 10.95 -14.14
N GLY A 128 -2.15 10.61 -14.71
CA GLY A 128 -2.20 9.71 -15.87
C GLY A 128 -1.35 10.22 -17.05
N HIS A 129 -1.40 11.52 -17.35
CA HIS A 129 -0.51 12.15 -18.33
C HIS A 129 0.97 12.10 -17.91
N ALA A 130 1.28 12.42 -16.64
CA ALA A 130 2.64 12.31 -16.12
C ALA A 130 3.18 10.86 -16.13
N LEU A 131 2.31 9.86 -16.27
CA LEU A 131 2.64 8.46 -16.47
C LEU A 131 2.68 8.03 -17.95
N GLY A 132 2.28 8.88 -18.89
CA GLY A 132 2.35 8.63 -20.33
C GLY A 132 1.04 8.21 -21.00
N LEU A 133 -0.10 8.38 -20.34
CA LEU A 133 -1.42 8.21 -20.95
C LEU A 133 -1.84 9.47 -21.71
N ASP A 134 -2.49 9.27 -22.86
CA ASP A 134 -3.14 10.35 -23.62
C ASP A 134 -4.63 10.38 -23.28
N HIS A 135 -5.34 11.41 -23.74
CA HIS A 135 -6.79 11.47 -23.63
C HIS A 135 -7.47 10.33 -24.37
N TYR A 136 -8.55 9.85 -23.79
CA TYR A 136 -9.43 8.87 -24.41
C TYR A 136 -10.89 9.26 -24.20
N ASP A 137 -11.53 9.86 -25.21
CA ASP A 137 -12.85 10.50 -25.08
C ASP A 137 -14.04 9.63 -25.53
N ALA A 138 -13.82 8.35 -25.86
CA ALA A 138 -14.88 7.53 -26.44
C ALA A 138 -15.91 7.00 -25.42
N LYS A 139 -15.60 7.02 -24.12
CA LYS A 139 -16.52 6.68 -23.03
C LYS A 139 -16.07 7.36 -21.71
N PRO A 140 -16.96 7.49 -20.70
CA PRO A 140 -16.63 8.12 -19.42
C PRO A 140 -15.49 7.38 -18.69
N GLU A 141 -14.35 8.04 -18.55
CA GLU A 141 -13.11 7.55 -17.93
C GLU A 141 -12.35 8.68 -17.25
N VAL A 142 -11.38 8.34 -16.41
CA VAL A 142 -10.55 9.36 -15.75
C VAL A 142 -9.76 10.16 -16.79
N MET A 143 -9.23 9.52 -17.83
CA MET A 143 -8.46 10.17 -18.89
C MET A 143 -9.30 10.87 -19.99
N ASN A 144 -10.58 11.19 -19.75
CA ASN A 144 -11.32 12.07 -20.66
C ASN A 144 -10.79 13.50 -20.60
N ALA A 145 -10.66 14.16 -21.75
CA ALA A 145 -10.28 15.58 -21.83
C ALA A 145 -11.28 16.51 -21.11
N ILE A 146 -12.54 16.07 -21.03
CA ILE A 146 -13.59 16.76 -20.29
C ILE A 146 -13.96 15.91 -19.07
N LEU A 147 -13.72 16.46 -17.88
CA LEU A 147 -14.00 15.79 -16.61
C LEU A 147 -15.49 15.46 -16.45
N ASP A 148 -15.79 14.19 -16.19
CA ASP A 148 -17.10 13.71 -15.76
C ASP A 148 -17.13 13.51 -14.24
N ARG A 149 -17.98 14.27 -13.54
CA ARG A 149 -18.12 14.24 -12.07
C ARG A 149 -18.74 12.94 -11.55
N GLY A 150 -19.31 12.10 -12.42
CA GLY A 150 -19.79 10.77 -12.08
C GLY A 150 -18.66 9.74 -11.91
N ILE A 151 -17.45 10.06 -12.40
CA ILE A 151 -16.25 9.24 -12.24
C ILE A 151 -15.60 9.55 -10.89
N THR A 152 -15.25 8.50 -10.15
CA THR A 152 -14.66 8.60 -8.81
C THR A 152 -13.39 7.77 -8.65
N THR A 153 -13.05 6.93 -9.63
CA THR A 153 -11.86 6.06 -9.65
C THR A 153 -11.57 5.60 -11.09
N LEU A 154 -10.46 4.89 -11.30
CA LEU A 154 -10.03 4.40 -12.61
C LEU A 154 -11.07 3.47 -13.24
N ALA A 155 -11.39 3.73 -14.50
CA ALA A 155 -12.22 2.87 -15.32
C ALA A 155 -11.38 1.79 -16.04
N ALA A 156 -12.07 0.85 -16.70
CA ALA A 156 -11.40 -0.28 -17.33
C ALA A 156 -10.42 0.11 -18.45
N GLY A 157 -10.68 1.19 -19.19
CA GLY A 157 -9.76 1.71 -20.21
C GLY A 157 -8.56 2.43 -19.61
N ASP A 158 -8.74 3.21 -18.54
CA ASP A 158 -7.63 3.79 -17.75
C ASP A 158 -6.68 2.67 -17.27
N ILE A 159 -7.25 1.60 -16.69
CA ILE A 159 -6.49 0.42 -16.22
C ILE A 159 -5.80 -0.27 -17.39
N ALA A 160 -6.49 -0.52 -18.50
CA ALA A 160 -5.89 -1.17 -19.66
C ALA A 160 -4.73 -0.34 -20.25
N GLY A 161 -4.88 0.98 -20.31
CA GLY A 161 -3.85 1.90 -20.81
C GLY A 161 -2.61 1.91 -19.92
N ILE A 162 -2.79 2.05 -18.61
CA ILE A 162 -1.64 2.07 -17.69
C ILE A 162 -0.91 0.72 -17.66
N GLN A 163 -1.64 -0.39 -17.77
CA GLN A 163 -1.07 -1.73 -17.86
C GLN A 163 -0.37 -2.00 -19.20
N ALA A 164 -0.76 -1.32 -20.27
CA ALA A 164 -0.02 -1.39 -21.52
C ALA A 164 1.37 -0.74 -21.42
N LEU A 165 1.50 0.29 -20.59
CA LEU A 165 2.78 0.94 -20.33
C LEU A 165 3.62 0.17 -19.32
N TYR A 166 3.03 -0.21 -18.20
CA TYR A 166 3.76 -0.70 -17.03
C TYR A 166 3.52 -2.17 -16.70
N GLY A 167 2.61 -2.84 -17.40
CA GLY A 167 2.14 -4.17 -17.02
C GLY A 167 1.05 -4.08 -15.94
N ALA A 168 0.29 -5.17 -15.81
CA ALA A 168 -0.55 -5.37 -14.63
C ALA A 168 0.32 -5.24 -13.37
N PRO A 169 -0.22 -4.74 -12.25
CA PRO A 169 0.48 -4.82 -10.98
C PRO A 169 0.94 -6.27 -10.83
N PRO A 170 2.15 -6.51 -10.36
CA PRO A 170 2.57 -7.86 -10.06
C PRO A 170 1.48 -8.48 -9.19
N ALA A 171 0.92 -9.62 -9.59
CA ALA A 171 0.01 -10.37 -8.72
C ALA A 171 0.71 -10.46 -7.36
N PRO A 172 0.11 -9.98 -6.26
CA PRO A 172 0.83 -9.50 -5.08
C PRO A 172 2.05 -10.38 -4.79
N VAL A 173 3.20 -9.93 -5.29
CA VAL A 173 4.50 -10.47 -4.89
C VAL A 173 4.76 -9.75 -3.59
N VAL A 174 4.22 -10.32 -2.54
CA VAL A 174 4.55 -10.02 -1.15
C VAL A 174 6.09 -10.14 -1.03
N ALA A 175 6.78 -9.03 -1.18
CA ALA A 175 8.13 -8.75 -0.69
C ALA A 175 8.52 -7.30 -0.95
N ALA A 176 9.04 -6.67 0.10
CA ALA A 176 10.05 -5.62 0.15
C ALA A 176 9.68 -4.19 -0.30
N ALA A 177 9.61 -3.27 0.67
CA ALA A 177 9.67 -1.82 0.47
C ALA A 177 10.70 -1.13 1.39
N ALA A 178 12.01 -1.39 1.22
CA ALA A 178 13.01 -0.43 1.68
C ALA A 178 12.61 1.00 1.17
N GLN A 179 12.65 2.12 1.93
CA GLN A 179 13.86 2.81 2.40
C GLN A 179 13.60 4.13 3.21
N THR A 180 14.53 4.43 4.14
CA THR A 180 15.12 5.74 4.57
C THR A 180 14.48 6.65 5.65
N SER A 181 14.95 6.43 6.89
CA SER A 181 15.34 7.30 8.03
C SER A 181 14.64 8.62 8.39
N PRO A 182 14.33 8.74 9.71
CA PRO A 182 15.02 9.69 10.58
C PRO A 182 15.73 8.97 11.75
N VAL A 183 16.94 9.42 12.10
CA VAL A 183 17.57 9.12 13.41
C VAL A 183 17.05 10.21 14.36
N ALA A 184 16.47 9.99 15.55
CA ALA A 184 16.53 8.89 16.50
C ALA A 184 15.16 8.67 17.18
N GLY A 185 14.80 7.39 17.35
CA GLY A 185 13.55 6.91 17.92
C GLY A 185 12.98 5.89 16.95
N THR A 186 13.17 4.59 17.22
CA THR A 186 12.69 3.50 16.36
C THR A 186 11.21 3.69 16.09
N ALA A 187 10.83 4.14 14.89
CA ALA A 187 9.44 4.27 14.52
C ALA A 187 8.86 2.85 14.45
N VAL A 188 7.86 2.57 15.28
CA VAL A 188 7.20 1.26 15.35
C VAL A 188 5.70 1.45 15.18
N THR A 189 5.03 0.46 14.61
CA THR A 189 3.59 0.49 14.31
C THR A 189 2.90 -0.62 15.06
N ALA A 190 1.78 -0.31 15.73
CA ALA A 190 0.98 -1.31 16.45
C ALA A 190 0.55 -2.45 15.52
N VAL A 191 0.68 -3.71 15.97
CA VAL A 191 0.06 -4.86 15.32
C VAL A 191 -1.20 -5.20 16.10
N TYR A 192 -2.36 -5.01 15.48
CA TYR A 192 -3.68 -5.31 16.02
C TYR A 192 -3.95 -6.82 15.91
N ARG A 193 -4.32 -7.45 17.02
CA ARG A 193 -4.72 -8.86 17.08
C ARG A 193 -6.23 -9.00 17.18
N PHE A 194 -6.79 -9.89 16.39
CA PHE A 194 -8.19 -10.28 16.48
C PHE A 194 -8.34 -11.80 16.60
N TYR A 195 -9.30 -12.24 17.38
CA TYR A 195 -9.68 -13.64 17.55
C TYR A 195 -10.98 -13.95 16.79
N ASP A 196 -10.95 -14.86 15.82
CA ASP A 196 -12.17 -15.36 15.16
C ASP A 196 -12.85 -16.41 16.05
N THR A 197 -13.97 -16.03 16.66
CA THR A 197 -14.74 -16.87 17.58
C THR A 197 -15.36 -18.11 16.91
N ARG A 198 -15.40 -18.19 15.58
CA ARG A 198 -15.96 -19.34 14.85
C ARG A 198 -14.92 -20.41 14.58
N THR A 199 -13.69 -19.99 14.29
CA THR A 199 -12.61 -20.89 13.88
C THR A 199 -11.61 -21.12 15.00
N GLY A 200 -11.42 -20.14 15.89
CA GLY A 200 -10.31 -20.10 16.85
C GLY A 200 -9.02 -19.50 16.27
N ASP A 201 -9.06 -18.99 15.03
CA ASP A 201 -7.90 -18.40 14.36
C ASP A 201 -7.60 -16.99 14.90
N HIS A 202 -6.33 -16.58 14.77
CA HIS A 202 -5.93 -15.21 15.07
C HIS A 202 -5.53 -14.47 13.80
N PHE A 203 -6.05 -13.25 13.67
CA PHE A 203 -5.72 -12.33 12.60
C PHE A 203 -4.85 -11.19 13.12
N TYR A 204 -3.83 -10.80 12.34
CA TYR A 204 -2.87 -9.76 12.70
C TYR A 204 -2.75 -8.72 11.59
N THR A 205 -2.84 -7.44 11.95
CA THR A 205 -2.67 -6.34 10.98
C THR A 205 -2.09 -5.09 11.61
N THR A 206 -1.29 -4.34 10.87
CA THR A 206 -0.87 -2.97 11.20
C THR A 206 -1.81 -1.91 10.63
N SER A 207 -2.73 -2.30 9.74
CA SER A 207 -3.62 -1.38 9.04
C SER A 207 -4.78 -0.96 9.92
N THR A 208 -4.84 0.33 10.26
CA THR A 208 -5.97 0.94 10.97
C THR A 208 -7.26 0.88 10.16
N ALA A 209 -7.17 0.90 8.83
CA ALA A 209 -8.32 0.74 7.94
C ALA A 209 -8.85 -0.71 7.95
N GLU A 210 -7.95 -1.70 7.93
CA GLU A 210 -8.33 -3.12 8.03
C GLU A 210 -8.92 -3.42 9.41
N LYS A 211 -8.31 -2.90 10.48
CA LYS A 211 -8.88 -2.92 11.85
C LYS A 211 -10.31 -2.40 11.86
N ALA A 212 -10.52 -1.16 11.40
CA ALA A 212 -11.83 -0.52 11.40
C ALA A 212 -12.85 -1.27 10.52
N GLN A 213 -12.41 -1.87 9.42
CA GLN A 213 -13.27 -2.68 8.56
C GLN A 213 -13.69 -3.98 9.25
N ILE A 214 -12.78 -4.69 9.90
CA ILE A 214 -13.07 -5.93 10.65
C ILE A 214 -14.08 -5.63 11.76
N GLU A 215 -13.81 -4.62 12.58
CA GLU A 215 -14.71 -4.20 13.68
C GLU A 215 -16.11 -3.83 13.18
N LYS A 216 -16.21 -3.23 11.98
CA LYS A 216 -17.48 -2.81 11.39
C LYS A 216 -18.25 -3.95 10.73
N THR A 217 -17.56 -4.90 10.10
CA THR A 217 -18.17 -5.83 9.14
C THR A 217 -18.16 -7.30 9.57
N LEU A 218 -17.31 -7.68 10.53
CA LEU A 218 -17.10 -9.07 10.92
C LEU A 218 -17.35 -9.26 12.44
N PRO A 219 -18.62 -9.40 12.88
CA PRO A 219 -18.99 -9.42 14.30
C PRO A 219 -18.47 -10.65 15.07
N TRP A 220 -17.93 -11.65 14.38
CA TRP A 220 -17.32 -12.84 14.98
C TRP A 220 -15.82 -12.66 15.26
N PHE A 221 -15.19 -11.58 14.79
CA PHE A 221 -13.83 -11.23 15.18
C PHE A 221 -13.86 -10.36 16.44
N THR A 222 -13.18 -10.81 17.49
CA THR A 222 -13.01 -10.05 18.74
C THR A 222 -11.66 -9.36 18.72
N TYR A 223 -11.62 -8.03 18.81
CA TYR A 223 -10.36 -7.30 18.96
C TYR A 223 -9.74 -7.59 20.34
N GLU A 224 -8.50 -8.05 20.36
CA GLU A 224 -7.76 -8.43 21.57
C GLU A 224 -6.67 -7.44 21.97
N GLY A 225 -6.52 -6.34 21.22
CA GLY A 225 -5.53 -5.30 21.50
C GLY A 225 -4.27 -5.40 20.63
N THR A 226 -3.20 -4.80 21.16
CA THR A 226 -1.88 -4.68 20.50
C THR A 226 -0.85 -5.51 21.26
N PRO A 227 -0.68 -6.81 20.96
CA PRO A 227 0.26 -7.67 21.69
C PRO A 227 1.73 -7.32 21.39
N TRP A 228 2.00 -6.69 20.24
CA TRP A 228 3.33 -6.21 19.84
C TRP A 228 3.23 -5.11 18.77
N ALA A 229 4.39 -4.56 18.39
CA ALA A 229 4.53 -3.60 17.31
C ALA A 229 5.49 -4.12 16.24
N ALA A 230 5.34 -3.67 15.00
CA ALA A 230 6.27 -3.93 13.92
C ALA A 230 7.26 -2.77 13.78
N PRO A 231 8.57 -3.01 13.58
CA PRO A 231 9.50 -1.95 13.20
C PRO A 231 9.12 -1.31 11.87
N ALA A 232 9.49 -0.04 11.69
CA ALA A 232 9.49 0.57 10.37
C ALA A 232 10.50 -0.15 9.46
N GLN A 233 10.18 -0.19 8.18
CA GLN A 233 11.03 -0.83 7.20
C GLN A 233 12.39 -0.16 7.08
N GLY A 234 13.45 -0.98 7.07
CA GLY A 234 14.81 -0.49 7.05
C GLY A 234 15.83 -1.57 6.69
N ALA A 235 17.11 -1.21 6.76
CA ALA A 235 18.20 -2.13 6.43
C ALA A 235 18.30 -3.32 7.42
N ASP A 236 17.79 -3.14 8.65
CA ASP A 236 17.84 -4.13 9.72
C ASP A 236 16.50 -4.85 9.93
N THR A 237 15.61 -4.80 8.93
CA THR A 237 14.32 -5.50 8.95
C THR A 237 14.19 -6.49 7.79
N VAL A 238 13.29 -7.44 7.97
CA VAL A 238 12.88 -8.43 6.98
C VAL A 238 11.36 -8.46 6.87
N ASP A 239 10.86 -8.74 5.68
CA ASP A 239 9.43 -8.84 5.43
C ASP A 239 8.80 -10.02 6.20
N VAL A 240 7.62 -9.80 6.78
CA VAL A 240 6.72 -10.86 7.23
C VAL A 240 5.66 -11.06 6.16
N PHE A 241 5.73 -12.20 5.48
CA PHE A 241 4.83 -12.60 4.41
C PHE A 241 3.51 -13.16 4.97
N ARG A 242 2.36 -12.70 4.48
CA ARG A 242 1.02 -13.20 4.85
C ARG A 242 0.41 -14.08 3.77
N PHE A 243 -0.25 -15.15 4.19
CA PHE A 243 -1.05 -16.03 3.36
C PHE A 243 -2.41 -16.27 3.98
N PHE A 244 -3.41 -16.47 3.12
CA PHE A 244 -4.74 -16.91 3.50
C PHE A 244 -5.01 -18.32 2.96
N ASP A 245 -5.24 -19.30 3.84
CA ASP A 245 -5.65 -20.64 3.43
C ASP A 245 -7.17 -20.73 3.29
N THR A 246 -7.63 -20.89 2.05
CA THR A 246 -9.04 -21.03 1.72
C THR A 246 -9.66 -22.34 2.21
N ALA A 247 -8.86 -23.35 2.57
CA ALA A 247 -9.37 -24.62 3.09
C ALA A 247 -9.71 -24.55 4.59
N SER A 248 -8.79 -24.03 5.40
CA SER A 248 -8.98 -23.85 6.85
C SER A 248 -9.60 -22.50 7.24
N ASN A 249 -9.68 -21.55 6.31
CA ASN A 249 -10.06 -20.16 6.56
C ASN A 249 -9.18 -19.52 7.64
N ALA A 250 -7.87 -19.81 7.58
CA ALA A 250 -6.87 -19.34 8.53
C ALA A 250 -5.74 -18.57 7.84
N HIS A 251 -5.09 -17.68 8.59
CA HIS A 251 -3.90 -16.97 8.11
C HIS A 251 -2.61 -17.66 8.54
N PHE A 252 -1.60 -17.52 7.70
CA PHE A 252 -0.25 -18.03 7.92
C PHE A 252 0.76 -16.91 7.66
N PHE A 253 1.78 -16.82 8.51
CA PHE A 253 2.82 -15.78 8.41
C PHE A 253 4.22 -16.37 8.46
N THR A 254 5.14 -15.86 7.66
CA THR A 254 6.55 -16.28 7.65
C THR A 254 7.49 -15.19 7.16
N THR A 255 8.70 -15.12 7.71
CA THR A 255 9.81 -14.32 7.15
C THR A 255 10.67 -15.13 6.18
N SER A 256 10.46 -16.44 6.08
CA SER A 256 11.25 -17.33 5.25
C SER A 256 10.81 -17.23 3.79
N VAL A 257 11.67 -16.62 2.97
CA VAL A 257 11.51 -16.59 1.50
C VAL A 257 11.38 -17.99 0.91
N ALA A 258 12.09 -18.98 1.47
CA ALA A 258 12.01 -20.37 1.01
C ALA A 258 10.68 -21.03 1.38
N GLU A 259 10.17 -20.79 2.59
CA GLU A 259 8.86 -21.31 3.03
C GLU A 259 7.73 -20.68 2.21
N ARG A 260 7.81 -19.37 2.00
CA ARG A 260 6.94 -18.64 1.08
C ARG A 260 6.90 -19.28 -0.30
N ASP A 261 8.06 -19.40 -0.96
CA ASP A 261 8.14 -19.90 -2.33
C ASP A 261 7.64 -21.35 -2.42
N GLN A 262 7.89 -22.15 -1.37
CA GLN A 262 7.39 -23.51 -1.26
C GLN A 262 5.86 -23.56 -1.10
N VAL A 263 5.27 -22.72 -0.26
CA VAL A 263 3.80 -22.63 -0.08
C VAL A 263 3.14 -22.21 -1.39
N VAL A 264 3.63 -21.14 -2.03
CA VAL A 264 3.14 -20.68 -3.35
C VAL A 264 3.17 -21.80 -4.40
N LYS A 265 4.23 -22.61 -4.39
CA LYS A 265 4.42 -23.68 -5.36
C LYS A 265 3.58 -24.93 -5.09
N THR A 266 3.36 -25.27 -3.82
CA THR A 266 2.89 -26.63 -3.44
C THR A 266 1.59 -26.67 -2.66
N ALA A 267 1.08 -25.54 -2.17
CA ALA A 267 -0.12 -25.47 -1.36
C ALA A 267 -1.24 -24.69 -2.10
N PRO A 268 -2.03 -25.36 -2.96
CA PRO A 268 -2.98 -24.69 -3.86
C PRO A 268 -4.15 -23.99 -3.16
N THR A 269 -4.38 -24.28 -1.87
CA THR A 269 -5.43 -23.63 -1.07
C THR A 269 -4.96 -22.33 -0.44
N TYR A 270 -3.64 -22.10 -0.39
CA TYR A 270 -3.04 -20.90 0.16
C TYR A 270 -2.96 -19.82 -0.91
N THR A 271 -3.56 -18.67 -0.59
CA THR A 271 -3.47 -17.44 -1.37
C THR A 271 -2.41 -16.56 -0.75
N TYR A 272 -1.49 -16.07 -1.58
CA TYR A 272 -0.44 -15.17 -1.14
C TYR A 272 -0.93 -13.73 -1.09
N GLU A 273 -0.87 -13.06 0.07
CA GLU A 273 -1.60 -11.80 0.27
C GLU A 273 -0.75 -10.53 0.30
N GLY A 274 0.38 -10.52 0.99
CA GLY A 274 1.18 -9.29 1.08
C GLY A 274 2.24 -9.36 2.14
N VAL A 275 3.24 -8.48 2.02
CA VAL A 275 4.08 -8.20 3.18
C VAL A 275 3.13 -7.57 4.18
N ALA A 276 2.88 -8.28 5.27
CA ALA A 276 1.92 -7.85 6.27
C ALA A 276 2.49 -6.69 7.08
N PHE A 277 3.76 -6.84 7.46
CA PHE A 277 4.56 -5.91 8.23
C PHE A 277 6.02 -6.39 8.26
N GLU A 278 6.88 -5.65 8.94
CA GLU A 278 8.30 -5.96 9.08
C GLU A 278 8.59 -6.67 10.41
N ALA A 279 9.65 -7.47 10.42
CA ALA A 279 10.30 -8.01 11.60
C ALA A 279 11.78 -7.59 11.62
N TYR A 280 12.42 -7.57 12.79
CA TYR A 280 13.86 -7.37 12.88
C TYR A 280 14.62 -8.54 12.23
N ALA A 281 15.65 -8.19 11.47
CA ALA A 281 16.59 -9.17 10.90
C ALA A 281 17.45 -9.83 11.98
N ASP A 282 17.75 -9.10 13.07
CA ASP A 282 18.50 -9.59 14.23
C ASP A 282 17.56 -9.84 15.42
N ALA A 283 17.57 -11.08 15.94
CA ALA A 283 16.82 -11.46 17.13
C ALA A 283 17.28 -10.72 18.40
N GLY A 284 18.50 -10.15 18.39
CA GLY A 284 19.06 -9.31 19.45
C GLY A 284 18.72 -7.82 19.37
N ALA A 285 17.84 -7.41 18.44
CA ALA A 285 17.48 -6.01 18.26
C ALA A 285 16.98 -5.35 19.58
N PRO A 286 17.39 -4.10 19.89
CA PRO A 286 16.91 -3.41 21.08
C PRO A 286 15.38 -3.26 21.09
N GLY A 287 14.74 -3.70 22.17
CA GLY A 287 13.28 -3.74 22.27
C GLY A 287 12.62 -4.87 21.47
N GLY A 288 13.42 -5.81 20.95
CA GLY A 288 12.96 -6.97 20.20
C GLY A 288 12.18 -7.98 21.06
N LEU A 289 11.14 -8.54 20.48
CA LEU A 289 10.35 -9.64 21.02
C LEU A 289 10.32 -10.77 19.99
N THR A 290 10.93 -11.91 20.29
CA THR A 290 10.91 -13.05 19.35
C THR A 290 9.69 -13.93 19.59
N LEU A 291 8.83 -14.01 18.58
CA LEU A 291 7.60 -14.80 18.63
C LEU A 291 7.91 -16.29 18.47
N GLU A 292 7.14 -17.13 19.16
CA GLU A 292 7.08 -18.58 18.93
C GLU A 292 5.89 -18.91 18.04
N ARG A 293 6.09 -19.77 17.03
CA ARG A 293 5.06 -20.22 16.12
C ARG A 293 4.56 -21.60 16.53
N PHE A 294 3.26 -21.74 16.63
CA PHE A 294 2.59 -23.00 16.91
C PHE A 294 1.69 -23.37 15.74
N TYR A 295 1.72 -24.64 15.32
CA TYR A 295 0.85 -25.18 14.30
C TYR A 295 -0.13 -26.19 14.90
N ASN A 296 -1.42 -26.00 14.66
CA ASN A 296 -2.42 -26.98 15.05
C ASN A 296 -2.63 -28.01 13.92
N THR A 297 -2.16 -29.23 14.15
CA THR A 297 -2.24 -30.35 13.19
C THR A 297 -3.66 -30.84 12.90
N GLN A 298 -4.65 -30.44 13.71
CA GLN A 298 -6.05 -30.83 13.55
C GLN A 298 -6.86 -29.78 12.78
N THR A 299 -6.57 -28.48 13.00
CA THR A 299 -7.32 -27.37 12.41
C THR A 299 -6.58 -26.68 11.27
N GLY A 300 -5.26 -26.88 11.13
CA GLY A 300 -4.41 -26.20 10.15
C GLY A 300 -4.02 -24.76 10.56
N GLN A 301 -4.40 -24.33 11.76
CA GLN A 301 -4.17 -22.97 12.24
C GLN A 301 -2.74 -22.74 12.71
N HIS A 302 -2.29 -21.49 12.57
CA HIS A 302 -1.06 -21.04 13.19
C HIS A 302 -1.36 -20.04 14.31
N HIS A 303 -0.57 -20.07 15.37
CA HIS A 303 -0.61 -19.09 16.44
C HIS A 303 0.79 -18.56 16.72
N PHE A 304 0.88 -17.26 17.02
CA PHE A 304 2.14 -16.60 17.36
C PHE A 304 2.09 -16.10 18.80
N ALA A 305 2.89 -16.73 19.65
CA ALA A 305 2.98 -16.39 21.06
C ALA A 305 4.08 -15.35 21.28
N GLY A 306 3.73 -14.23 21.92
CA GLY A 306 4.64 -13.14 22.26
C GLY A 306 5.21 -13.23 23.67
N SER A 307 4.74 -14.15 24.50
CA SER A 307 5.19 -14.32 25.88
C SER A 307 5.52 -15.77 26.21
N ALA A 308 6.45 -15.96 27.14
CA ALA A 308 6.80 -17.30 27.63
C ALA A 308 5.60 -17.96 28.31
N GLU A 309 4.74 -17.18 28.95
CA GLU A 309 3.52 -17.64 29.61
C GLU A 309 2.49 -18.19 28.60
N GLU A 310 2.25 -17.47 27.50
CA GLU A 310 1.34 -17.90 26.42
C GLU A 310 1.87 -19.18 25.75
N ALA A 311 3.16 -19.21 25.38
CA ALA A 311 3.82 -20.38 24.81
C ALA A 311 3.77 -21.60 25.75
N ASN A 312 4.09 -21.40 27.03
CA ASN A 312 4.02 -22.44 28.05
C ASN A 312 2.58 -22.96 28.23
N GLY A 313 1.59 -22.07 28.21
CA GLY A 313 0.17 -22.44 28.24
C GLY A 313 -0.22 -23.35 27.08
N ILE A 314 0.17 -23.01 25.85
CA ILE A 314 -0.12 -23.82 24.65
C ILE A 314 0.56 -25.19 24.75
N ASN A 315 1.84 -25.22 25.13
CA ASN A 315 2.62 -26.45 25.31
C ASN A 315 2.04 -27.38 26.40
N HIS A 316 1.30 -26.85 27.37
CA HIS A 316 0.61 -27.63 28.40
C HIS A 316 -0.90 -27.80 28.16
N GLY A 317 -1.37 -27.51 26.95
CA GLY A 317 -2.72 -27.82 26.49
C GLY A 317 -3.79 -26.80 26.86
N ALA A 318 -3.43 -25.60 27.33
CA ALA A 318 -4.40 -24.55 27.64
C ALA A 318 -5.22 -24.10 26.41
N ALA A 319 -4.63 -24.21 25.21
CA ALA A 319 -5.28 -23.93 23.93
C ALA A 319 -5.98 -25.16 23.29
N GLY A 320 -6.13 -26.26 24.04
CA GLY A 320 -6.67 -27.51 23.54
C GLY A 320 -5.63 -28.42 22.85
N PRO A 321 -6.07 -29.55 22.27
CA PRO A 321 -5.18 -30.52 21.65
C PRO A 321 -4.72 -30.11 20.25
N GLY A 322 -3.68 -30.77 19.74
CA GLY A 322 -3.26 -30.69 18.34
C GLY A 322 -2.19 -29.65 18.01
N TRP A 323 -1.86 -28.77 18.96
CA TRP A 323 -0.79 -27.78 18.84
C TRP A 323 0.59 -28.42 18.91
N VAL A 324 1.44 -28.04 17.96
CA VAL A 324 2.86 -28.39 17.87
C VAL A 324 3.66 -27.09 17.87
N ASP A 325 4.65 -27.01 18.74
CA ASP A 325 5.62 -25.92 18.78
C ASP A 325 6.59 -26.06 17.60
N GLU A 326 6.55 -25.11 16.66
CA GLU A 326 7.46 -25.04 15.52
C GLU A 326 8.73 -24.23 15.83
N GLY A 327 8.82 -23.69 17.06
CA GLY A 327 9.94 -22.91 17.56
C GLY A 327 9.84 -21.42 17.25
N LYS A 328 11.00 -20.77 17.24
CA LYS A 328 11.10 -19.32 17.01
C LYS A 328 10.72 -18.98 15.57
N ALA A 329 9.80 -18.03 15.40
CA ALA A 329 9.36 -17.56 14.09
C ALA A 329 10.17 -16.33 13.63
N PHE A 330 9.87 -15.16 14.20
CA PHE A 330 10.51 -13.90 13.83
C PHE A 330 10.43 -12.90 14.99
N THR A 331 11.28 -11.86 14.94
CA THR A 331 11.44 -10.89 16.02
C THR A 331 10.72 -9.58 15.69
N VAL A 332 9.73 -9.21 16.50
CA VAL A 332 8.97 -7.95 16.40
C VAL A 332 9.43 -6.96 17.48
N HIS A 333 8.75 -5.84 17.66
CA HIS A 333 9.05 -4.86 18.72
C HIS A 333 8.07 -4.97 19.89
N LEU A 334 8.58 -4.82 21.11
CA LEU A 334 7.74 -4.71 22.31
C LEU A 334 6.79 -3.51 22.19
N PRO A 335 5.50 -3.63 22.53
CA PRO A 335 4.57 -2.52 22.43
C PRO A 335 4.90 -1.46 23.49
N THR A 336 4.64 -0.19 23.17
CA THR A 336 4.73 0.91 24.16
C THR A 336 3.39 1.09 24.87
N ASP A 337 3.38 1.67 26.08
CA ASP A 337 2.14 1.95 26.82
C ASP A 337 1.12 2.75 25.98
N ALA A 338 1.59 3.68 25.15
CA ALA A 338 0.74 4.47 24.26
C ALA A 338 0.01 3.62 23.20
N MET A 339 0.53 2.45 22.85
CA MET A 339 -0.04 1.55 21.84
C MET A 339 -1.01 0.52 22.42
N ILE A 340 -0.89 0.24 23.72
CA ILE A 340 -1.76 -0.72 24.42
C ILE A 340 -3.16 -0.12 24.66
N PHE A 341 -3.26 1.21 24.74
CA PHE A 341 -4.51 1.93 25.02
C PHE A 341 -5.15 2.63 23.80
N ALA A 342 -4.71 2.32 22.58
CA ALA A 342 -5.10 2.99 21.32
C ALA A 342 -6.09 2.20 20.43
#